data_AF-A0A7X2NYZ3-F1
#
_entry.id   AF-A0A7X2NYZ3-F1
#
_cell.length_a   1.000
_cell.length_b   1.000
_cell.length_c   1.000
_cell.angle_alpha   90.00
_cell.angle_beta   90.00
_cell.angle_gamma   90.00
#
_symmetry.space_group_name_H-M   'P 1'
#
loop_
_entity.id
_entity.type
_entity.pdbx_description
1 polymer ?
#
loop_
_entity_poly.entity_id
_entity_poly.type
_entity_poly.pdbx_seq_one_letter_code
_entity_poly.pdbx_strand_id
1 'polypeptide(L)' 'MSVESHVQELRRKHQSLSNAIEAAHRSPGVDDLVIAQMKKEKLRLKEEITRLSH' A
#
# COMPACT_ATOMS: atom_id res chain seq x y z
N MET A 1 2.25 -1.83 -23.02
CA MET A 1 1.89 -1.52 -21.63
C MET A 1 2.40 -0.13 -21.32
N SER A 2 1.51 0.83 -21.00
CA SER A 2 1.91 2.21 -20.71
C SER A 2 2.29 2.35 -19.24
N VAL A 3 3.15 3.33 -18.96
CA VAL A 3 3.48 3.80 -17.59
C VAL A 3 2.20 4.08 -16.79
N GLU A 4 1.16 4.56 -17.48
CA GLU A 4 -0.14 4.86 -16.92
C GLU A 4 -0.88 3.62 -16.36
N SER A 5 -0.83 2.49 -17.07
CA SER A 5 -1.37 1.21 -16.58
C SER A 5 -0.66 0.75 -15.32
N HIS A 6 0.67 0.91 -15.28
CA HIS A 6 1.47 0.54 -14.12
C HIS A 6 1.16 1.42 -12.90
N VAL A 7 1.03 2.74 -13.10
CA VAL A 7 0.59 3.67 -12.05
C VAL A 7 -0.81 3.33 -11.53
N GLN A 8 -1.75 2.94 -12.40
CA GLN A 8 -3.07 2.51 -11.95
C GLN A 8 -3.03 1.24 -11.09
N GLU A 9 -2.22 0.25 -11.48
CA GLU A 9 -2.05 -0.96 -10.66
C GLU A 9 -1.42 -0.65 -9.30
N LEU A 10 -0.40 0.20 -9.25
CA LEU A 10 0.23 0.61 -8.01
C LEU A 10 -0.76 1.35 -7.09
N ARG A 11 -1.59 2.23 -7.65
CA ARG A 11 -2.66 2.91 -6.91
C ARG A 11 -3.68 1.93 -6.33
N ARG A 12 -4.08 0.91 -7.11
CA ARG A 12 -4.96 -0.17 -6.63
C ARG A 12 -4.33 -0.94 -5.48
N LYS A 13 -3.05 -1.36 -5.62
CA LYS A 13 -2.30 -2.04 -4.55
C LYS A 13 -2.20 -1.19 -3.29
N HIS A 14 -1.88 0.10 -3.42
CA HIS A 14 -1.81 1.02 -2.31
C HIS A 14 -3.16 1.14 -1.57
N GLN A 15 -4.27 1.21 -2.31
CA GLN A 15 -5.61 1.24 -1.72
C GLN A 15 -5.94 -0.06 -0.97
N SER A 16 -5.70 -1.21 -1.59
CA SER A 16 -5.92 -2.52 -0.95
C SER A 16 -5.11 -2.66 0.34
N LEU A 17 -3.85 -2.23 0.32
CA LEU A 17 -2.98 -2.28 1.49
C LEU A 17 -3.45 -1.33 2.60
N SER A 18 -3.98 -0.16 2.25
CA SER A 18 -4.63 0.74 3.22
C SER A 18 -5.82 0.08 3.91
N ASN A 19 -6.70 -0.57 3.14
CA ASN A 19 -7.87 -1.25 3.68
C ASN A 19 -7.46 -2.42 4.59
N ALA A 20 -6.42 -3.16 4.19
CA ALA A 20 -5.91 -4.28 4.96
C ALA A 20 -5.26 -3.83 6.28
N ILE A 21 -4.54 -2.70 6.30
CA ILE A 21 -4.03 -2.07 7.53
C ILE A 21 -5.18 -1.68 8.46
N GLU A 22 -6.24 -1.05 7.94
CA GLU A 22 -7.40 -0.69 8.76
C GLU A 22 -8.15 -1.91 9.33
N ALA A 23 -8.27 -2.98 8.54
CA ALA A 23 -8.86 -4.24 9.00
C ALA A 23 -8.01 -4.91 10.08
N ALA A 24 -6.69 -4.93 9.90
CA ALA A 24 -5.74 -5.43 10.89
C ALA A 24 -5.85 -4.63 12.20
N HIS A 25 -5.89 -3.29 12.12
CA HIS A 25 -5.97 -2.41 13.29
C HIS A 25 -7.27 -2.56 14.10
N ARG A 26 -8.34 -3.06 13.47
CA ARG A 26 -9.63 -3.36 14.12
C ARG A 26 -9.69 -4.76 14.73
N SER A 27 -8.74 -5.63 14.41
CA SER A 27 -8.72 -7.01 14.88
C SER A 27 -7.89 -7.12 16.16
N PRO A 28 -8.47 -7.55 17.29
CA PRO A 28 -7.70 -7.79 18.51
C PRO A 28 -6.75 -8.99 18.29
N GLY A 29 -5.47 -8.80 18.62
CA GLY A 29 -4.45 -9.85 18.48
C GLY A 29 -3.70 -9.87 17.15
N VAL A 30 -3.87 -8.86 16.29
CA VAL A 30 -2.98 -8.71 15.14
C VAL A 30 -1.59 -8.26 15.62
N ASP A 31 -0.55 -8.83 15.03
CA ASP A 31 0.83 -8.50 15.38
C ASP A 31 1.19 -7.10 14.86
N ASP A 32 1.64 -6.23 15.77
CA ASP A 32 2.11 -4.87 15.45
C ASP A 32 3.24 -4.89 14.41
N LEU A 33 4.03 -5.96 14.37
CA LEU A 33 5.08 -6.15 13.35
C LEU A 33 4.48 -6.27 11.94
N VAL A 34 3.36 -6.97 11.80
CA VAL A 34 2.65 -7.13 10.52
C VAL A 34 2.07 -5.77 10.09
N ILE A 35 1.46 -5.01 11.00
CA ILE A 35 0.99 -3.65 10.70
C ILE A 35 2.15 -2.76 10.26
N ALA A 36 3.29 -2.83 10.94
CA ALA A 36 4.48 -2.03 10.61
C ALA A 36 5.02 -2.37 9.21
N GLN A 37 5.08 -3.66 8.85
CA GLN A 37 5.48 -4.11 7.53
C GLN A 37 4.53 -3.60 6.43
N MET A 38 3.22 -3.72 6.64
CA MET A 38 2.22 -3.23 5.70
C MET A 38 2.29 -1.71 5.52
N LYS A 39 2.48 -0.94 6.60
CA LYS A 39 2.68 0.51 6.52
C LYS A 39 3.94 0.87 5.74
N LYS A 40 5.02 0.12 5.91
CA LYS A 40 6.28 0.31 5.16
C LYS A 40 6.08 0.03 3.68
N GLU A 41 5.38 -1.04 3.33
CA GLU A 41 5.06 -1.36 1.94
C GLU A 41 4.14 -0.30 1.31
N LYS A 42 3.17 0.23 2.08
CA LYS A 42 2.30 1.35 1.66
C LYS A 42 3.11 2.59 1.32
N LEU A 43 4.13 2.91 2.14
CA LEU A 43 5.03 4.03 1.88
C LEU A 43 5.82 3.83 0.58
N ARG A 44 6.37 2.63 0.36
CA ARG A 44 7.11 2.31 -0.88
C ARG A 44 6.25 2.43 -2.13
N LEU A 45 5.02 1.93 -2.09
CA LEU A 45 4.07 2.08 -3.21
C LEU A 45 3.75 3.55 -3.48
N LYS A 46 3.61 4.37 -2.43
CA LYS A 46 3.39 5.81 -2.58
C LYS A 46 4.59 6.49 -3.26
N GLU A 47 5.81 6.19 -2.83
CA GLU A 47 7.04 6.72 -3.45
C GLU A 47 7.18 6.30 -4.91
N GLU A 48 6.85 5.04 -5.21
CA GLU A 48 6.89 4.51 -6.57
C GLU A 48 5.85 5.15 -7.49
N ILE A 49 4.62 5.36 -7.01
CA ILE A 49 3.58 6.13 -7.73
C ILE A 49 4.06 7.55 -7.99
N THR A 50 4.62 8.24 -6.98
CA THR A 50 5.13 9.61 -7.13
C THR A 50 6.25 9.66 -8.16
N ARG A 51 7.17 8.69 -8.15
CA ARG A 51 8.29 8.61 -9.11
C ARG A 51 7.81 8.41 -10.55
N LEU A 52 6.76 7.62 -10.75
CA LEU A 52 6.22 7.29 -12.08
C LEU A 52 5.21 8.30 -12.60
N SER A 53 4.66 9.14 -11.72
CA SER A 53 3.71 10.21 -12.05
C SER A 53 4.39 11.56 -12.27
N HIS A 54 5.72 11.62 -12.20
CA HIS A 54 6.54 12.82 -12.30
C HIS A 54 7.19 13.01 -13.67
#